data_AF-A0A8T1N4F1-F1
#
_entry.id   AF-A0A8T1N4F1-F1
#
_cell.length_a   1.000
_cell.length_b   1.000
_cell.length_c   1.000
_cell.angle_alpha   90.00
_cell.angle_beta   90.00
_cell.angle_gamma   90.00
#
_symmetry.space_group_name_H-M   'P 1'
#
loop_
_entity.id
_entity.type
_entity.pdbx_description
1 polymer ?
#
loop_
_entity_poly.entity_id
_entity_poly.type
_entity_poly.pdbx_seq_one_letter_code
_entity_poly.pdbx_strand_id
1 'polypeptide(L)'
;MEVLKSLHMKLAYRLLTSTNLWPDFFRAKYCKNDHVLACKEGPIDSRFWRSMVAIIPKVMENVKILVRGGNSSFWFDRWLVSGPLSVSMEVFTNKKLCI
;
A
#
# COMPACT_ATOMS: atom_id res chain seq x y z
N MET A 1 -5.78 -12.09 20.12
CA MET A 1 -6.09 -11.14 19.03
C MET A 1 -4.95 -10.16 18.76
N GLU A 2 -4.37 -9.52 19.78
CA GLU A 2 -3.30 -8.51 19.59
C GLU A 2 -2.01 -9.05 18.95
N VAL A 3 -1.59 -10.27 19.28
CA VAL A 3 -0.39 -10.90 18.68
C VAL A 3 -0.54 -11.11 17.17
N LEU A 4 -1.72 -11.54 16.72
CA LEU A 4 -1.98 -11.72 15.28
C LEU A 4 -1.93 -10.37 14.54
N LYS A 5 -2.52 -9.34 15.15
CA LYS A 5 -2.53 -7.99 14.61
C LYS A 5 -1.12 -7.41 14.50
N SER A 6 -0.27 -7.60 15.52
CA SER A 6 1.12 -7.13 15.48
C SER A 6 1.94 -7.85 14.41
N LEU A 7 1.69 -9.15 14.19
CA LEU A 7 2.30 -9.92 13.10
C LEU A 7 1.86 -9.40 11.73
N HIS A 8 0.56 -9.12 11.54
CA HIS A 8 0.05 -8.51 10.31
C HIS A 8 0.65 -7.12 10.07
N MET A 9 0.76 -6.28 11.09
CA MET A 9 1.40 -4.96 10.98
C MET A 9 2.87 -5.08 10.57
N LYS A 10 3.61 -6.00 11.19
CA LYS A 10 5.01 -6.25 10.84
C LYS A 10 5.17 -6.75 9.41
N LEU A 11 4.27 -7.62 8.96
CA LEU A 11 4.28 -8.10 7.58
C LEU A 11 3.92 -6.99 6.59
N ALA A 12 2.91 -6.17 6.90
CA ALA A 12 2.51 -5.04 6.07
C ALA A 12 3.66 -4.02 5.94
N TYR A 13 4.35 -3.73 7.05
CA TYR A 13 5.55 -2.90 7.02
C TYR A 13 6.62 -3.46 6.08
N ARG A 14 6.94 -4.77 6.17
CA ARG A 14 7.88 -5.42 5.24
C ARG A 14 7.42 -5.35 3.79
N LEU A 15 6.13 -5.56 3.53
CA LEU A 15 5.56 -5.44 2.19
C LEU A 15 5.74 -4.03 1.59
N LEU A 16 5.76 -2.99 2.43
CA LEU A 16 5.95 -1.61 2.02
C LEU A 16 7.42 -1.25 1.85
N THR A 17 8.32 -1.76 2.69
CA THR A 17 9.70 -1.25 2.79
C THR A 17 10.78 -2.17 2.24
N SER A 18 10.55 -3.48 2.11
CA SER A 18 11.60 -4.43 1.72
C SER A 18 11.46 -4.96 0.30
N THR A 19 12.59 -5.23 -0.33
CA THR A 19 12.73 -5.92 -1.62
C THR A 19 13.34 -7.28 -1.36
N ASN A 20 12.49 -8.28 -1.21
CA ASN A 20 12.86 -9.67 -1.01
C ASN A 20 11.73 -10.56 -1.54
N LEU A 21 12.04 -11.84 -1.75
CA LEU A 21 11.17 -12.80 -2.45
C LEU A 21 9.69 -12.73 -2.03
N TRP A 22 9.42 -12.63 -0.73
CA TRP A 22 8.04 -12.63 -0.22
C TRP A 22 7.26 -11.35 -0.60
N PRO A 23 7.64 -10.14 -0.19
CA PRO A 23 7.05 -8.89 -0.70
C PRO A 23 6.93 -8.82 -2.22
N ASP A 24 7.94 -9.25 -2.97
CA ASP A 24 7.89 -9.22 -4.43
C ASP A 24 6.83 -10.20 -4.97
N PHE A 25 6.76 -11.41 -4.42
CA PHE A 25 5.69 -12.36 -4.72
C PHE A 25 4.30 -11.81 -4.35
N PHE A 26 4.15 -11.20 -3.17
CA PHE A 26 2.88 -10.61 -2.74
C PHE A 26 2.44 -9.45 -3.65
N ARG A 27 3.36 -8.57 -4.03
CA ARG A 27 3.09 -7.48 -4.98
C ARG A 27 2.66 -8.03 -6.33
N ALA A 28 3.38 -9.02 -6.88
CA ALA A 28 3.04 -9.64 -8.14
C ALA A 28 1.68 -10.35 -8.10
N LYS A 29 1.38 -11.06 -7.01
CA LYS A 29 0.14 -11.82 -6.85
C LYS A 29 -1.09 -10.93 -6.67
N TYR A 30 -0.99 -9.90 -5.83
CA TYR A 30 -2.16 -9.15 -5.37
C TYR A 30 -2.24 -7.72 -5.87
N CYS A 31 -1.09 -7.06 -6.09
CA CYS A 31 -1.06 -5.67 -6.48
C CYS A 31 -0.87 -5.47 -7.99
N LYS A 32 -0.57 -6.54 -8.76
CA LYS A 32 -0.38 -6.46 -10.22
C LYS A 32 0.63 -5.36 -10.58
N ASN A 33 0.15 -4.25 -11.14
CA ASN A 33 0.95 -3.06 -11.50
C ASN A 33 0.61 -1.82 -10.65
N ASP A 34 -0.29 -1.96 -9.68
CA ASP A 34 -0.70 -0.88 -8.79
C ASP A 34 0.23 -0.77 -7.58
N HIS A 35 0.30 0.43 -7.02
CA HIS A 35 0.98 0.66 -5.75
C HIS A 35 0.27 -0.08 -4.61
N VAL A 36 1.01 -0.59 -3.61
CA VAL A 36 0.46 -1.38 -2.49
C VAL A 36 -0.69 -0.65 -1.76
N LEU A 37 -0.62 0.68 -1.68
CA LEU A 37 -1.67 1.50 -1.07
C LEU A 37 -2.92 1.72 -1.94
N ALA A 38 -2.84 1.43 -3.24
CA ALA A 38 -3.98 1.46 -4.15
C ALA A 38 -4.71 0.10 -4.22
N CYS A 39 -4.11 -0.97 -3.70
CA CYS A 39 -4.69 -2.30 -3.72
C CYS A 39 -5.98 -2.33 -2.86
N LYS A 40 -7.08 -2.74 -3.48
CA LYS A 40 -8.41 -2.89 -2.84
C LYS A 40 -8.73 -4.37 -2.67
N GLU A 41 -9.67 -4.66 -1.77
CA GLU A 41 -10.18 -6.02 -1.62
C GLU A 41 -10.95 -6.47 -2.87
N GLY A 42 -10.57 -7.61 -3.41
CA GLY A 42 -11.24 -8.30 -4.51
C GLY A 42 -12.14 -9.45 -4.04
N PRO A 43 -13.13 -9.85 -4.86
CA PRO A 43 -14.06 -10.93 -4.54
C PRO A 43 -13.41 -12.31 -4.42
N ILE A 44 -12.27 -12.53 -5.09
CA ILE A 44 -11.52 -13.80 -5.12
C ILE A 44 -10.31 -13.76 -4.18
N ASP A 45 -10.07 -12.62 -3.51
CA ASP A 45 -8.91 -12.48 -2.64
C ASP A 45 -8.99 -13.38 -1.42
N SER A 46 -7.82 -13.89 -1.02
CA SER A 46 -7.70 -14.67 0.20
C SER A 46 -8.13 -13.84 1.42
N ARG A 47 -8.76 -14.49 2.40
CA ARG A 47 -9.12 -13.87 3.70
C ARG A 47 -7.91 -13.19 4.36
N PHE A 48 -6.74 -13.79 4.18
CA PHE A 48 -5.47 -13.24 4.65
C PHE A 48 -5.15 -11.90 3.98
N TRP A 49 -5.22 -11.84 2.65
CA TRP A 49 -4.95 -10.60 1.92
C TRP A 49 -5.94 -9.49 2.27
N ARG A 50 -7.23 -9.80 2.42
CA ARG A 50 -8.23 -8.81 2.89
C ARG A 50 -7.85 -8.21 4.24
N SER A 51 -7.44 -9.07 5.18
CA SER A 51 -6.96 -8.63 6.50
C SER A 51 -5.70 -7.74 6.40
N MET A 52 -4.84 -8.00 5.41
CA MET A 52 -3.66 -7.18 5.13
C MET A 52 -4.03 -5.83 4.52
N VAL A 53 -4.89 -5.79 3.51
CA VAL A 53 -5.38 -4.55 2.88
C VAL A 53 -6.01 -3.63 3.93
N ALA A 54 -6.80 -4.18 4.86
CA ALA A 54 -7.39 -3.42 5.96
C ALA A 54 -6.35 -2.82 6.93
N ILE A 55 -5.17 -3.43 7.10
CA ILE A 55 -4.16 -2.97 8.07
C ILE A 55 -3.09 -2.06 7.45
N ILE A 56 -2.86 -2.16 6.15
CA ILE A 56 -1.84 -1.41 5.40
C ILE A 56 -1.97 0.11 5.61
N PRO A 57 -3.15 0.74 5.48
CA PRO A 57 -3.31 2.18 5.71
C PRO A 57 -2.89 2.59 7.13
N LYS A 58 -3.30 1.81 8.13
CA LYS A 58 -2.94 2.06 9.54
C LYS A 58 -1.44 1.98 9.79
N VAL A 59 -0.75 1.06 9.11
CA VAL A 59 0.71 1.00 9.19
C VAL A 59 1.33 2.23 8.55
N MET A 60 0.87 2.64 7.37
CA MET A 60 1.40 3.82 6.66
C MET A 60 1.21 5.15 7.41
N GLU A 61 0.12 5.30 8.16
CA GLU A 61 -0.07 6.44 9.08
C GLU A 61 1.02 6.56 10.15
N ASN A 62 1.76 5.49 10.42
CA ASN A 62 2.83 5.43 11.41
C ASN A 62 4.23 5.29 10.76
N VAL A 63 4.30 5.14 9.45
CA VAL A 63 5.56 5.09 8.69
C VAL A 63 6.01 6.51 8.33
N LYS A 64 7.31 6.76 8.48
CA LYS A 64 7.99 7.94 7.96
C LYS A 64 8.89 7.51 6.81
N ILE A 65 8.83 8.24 5.70
CA ILE A 65 9.64 7.99 4.53
C ILE A 65 10.93 8.78 4.66
N LEU A 66 12.07 8.11 4.44
CA LEU A 66 13.36 8.76 4.38
C LEU A 66 13.56 9.39 3.00
N VAL A 67 13.62 10.71 2.95
CA VAL A 67 13.93 11.45 1.71
C VAL A 67 15.35 11.07 1.27
N ARG A 68 15.53 10.76 -0.03
CA ARG A 68 16.76 10.21 -0.66
C ARG A 68 17.05 8.72 -0.40
N GLY A 69 16.12 7.97 0.20
CA GLY A 69 16.26 6.52 0.38
C GLY A 69 15.94 5.67 -0.87
N GLY A 70 15.57 6.29 -2.00
CA GLY A 70 15.23 5.59 -3.24
C GLY A 70 13.83 4.94 -3.29
N ASN A 71 13.17 4.77 -2.14
CA ASN A 71 11.86 4.12 -2.02
C ASN A 71 10.71 5.09 -1.69
N SER A 72 10.84 6.37 -2.06
CA SER A 72 9.79 7.36 -1.84
C SER A 72 8.81 7.40 -3.02
N SER A 73 7.52 7.38 -2.72
CA SER A 73 6.41 7.54 -3.65
C SER A 73 5.82 8.94 -3.58
N PHE A 74 5.94 9.71 -4.66
CA PHE A 74 5.43 11.09 -4.73
C PHE A 74 3.93 11.18 -4.43
N TRP A 75 3.14 10.21 -4.91
CA TRP A 75 1.69 10.24 -4.77
C TRP A 75 1.19 9.70 -3.43
N PHE A 76 1.84 8.67 -2.92
CA PHE A 76 1.32 7.88 -1.80
C PHE A 76 1.98 8.18 -0.45
N ASP A 77 3.14 8.85 -0.46
CA ASP A 77 3.78 9.27 0.79
C ASP A 77 3.18 10.58 1.31
N ARG A 78 3.33 10.79 2.62
CA ARG A 78 2.89 12.01 3.29
C ARG A 78 3.91 13.13 3.09
N TRP A 79 3.77 13.86 1.99
CA TRP A 79 4.54 15.08 1.71
C TRP A 79 3.93 16.33 2.36
N LEU A 80 2.61 16.34 2.57
CA LEU A 80 1.87 17.46 3.12
C LEU A 80 1.28 17.11 4.50
N VAL A 81 1.02 18.15 5.31
CA VAL A 81 0.32 18.01 6.60
C VAL A 81 -1.10 17.47 6.39
N SER A 82 -1.73 17.80 5.26
CA SER A 82 -3.05 17.29 4.86
C SER A 82 -3.05 15.81 4.45
N GLY A 83 -1.88 15.17 4.32
CA GLY A 83 -1.74 13.76 3.96
C GLY A 83 -1.11 13.53 2.57
N PRO A 84 -1.24 12.31 2.03
CA PRO A 84 -0.75 11.98 0.70
C PRO A 84 -1.52 12.71 -0.41
N LEU A 85 -0.83 13.03 -1.50
CA LEU A 85 -1.43 13.71 -2.65
C LEU A 85 -2.52 12.87 -3.32
N SER A 86 -2.41 11.54 -3.29
CA SER A 86 -3.41 10.62 -3.83
C SER A 86 -4.79 10.72 -3.19
N VAL A 87 -4.88 11.25 -1.97
CA VAL A 87 -6.16 11.48 -1.28
C VAL A 87 -6.76 12.83 -1.67
N SER A 88 -5.90 13.81 -1.99
CA SER A 88 -6.32 15.19 -2.29
C SER A 88 -6.73 15.38 -3.75
N MET A 89 -6.22 14.55 -4.66
CA MET A 89 -6.70 14.54 -6.04
C MET A 89 -7.97 13.71 -6.15
N GLU A 90 -9.10 14.37 -6.40
CA GLU A 90 -10.22 13.71 -7.07
C GLU A 90 -9.68 13.10 -8.36
N VAL A 91 -9.82 11.79 -8.53
CA VAL A 91 -9.41 11.08 -9.73
C VAL A 91 -10.02 11.82 -10.92
N PHE A 92 -9.21 12.56 -11.69
CA PHE A 92 -9.58 12.97 -13.03
C PHE A 92 -9.74 11.67 -13.81
N THR A 93 -10.95 11.12 -13.82
CA THR A 93 -11.33 10.05 -14.73
C THR A 93 -11.23 10.66 -16.11
N ASN A 94 -10.05 10.56 -16.71
CA ASN A 94 -9.86 10.94 -18.09
C ASN A 94 -10.57 9.85 -18.90
N LYS A 95 -11.87 10.06 -19.14
CA LYS A 95 -12.76 9.18 -19.94
C LYS A 95 -12.27 8.94 -21.37
N LYS A 96 -11.08 9.41 -21.74
CA LYS A 96 -10.47 9.32 -23.08
C LYS A 96 -9.41 8.23 -23.24
N LEU A 97 -9.12 7.42 -22.22
CA LEU A 97 -8.22 6.28 -22.37
C LEU A 97 -8.99 4.97 -22.20
N CYS A 98 -9.91 4.72 -23.14
CA CYS A 98 -10.25 3.37 -23.55
C CYS A 98 -9.19 2.96 -24.57
N ILE A 99 -8.23 2.14 -24.16
CA ILE A 99 -7.38 1.36 -25.07
C ILE A 99 -7.89 -0.07 -25.00
#